data_AF-A0A316G7V6-F1
#
_entry.id   AF-A0A316G7V6-F1
#
_cell.length_a   1.000
_cell.length_b   1.000
_cell.length_c   1.000
_cell.angle_alpha   90.00
_cell.angle_beta   90.00
_cell.angle_gamma   90.00
#
_symmetry.space_group_name_H-M   'P 1'
#
loop_
_entity.id
_entity.type
_entity.pdbx_description
1 polymer ?
#
loop_
_entity_poly.entity_id
_entity_poly.type
_entity_poly.pdbx_seq_one_letter_code
_entity_poly.pdbx_strand_id
1 'polypeptide(L)'
;MRFEVSKVLDAIEARLTTDPALARAVVDLAEVVRYADLDGGRPASLVRLGLLVDALGRYVSEENVPVYVVTPHGLLSDTDLTSNERMVVRRWADDGKVEVVPQVEDRVLEVAEMLGLPVLTRDREDRFRASRPWVAEPGRLLALVSAQGGPTLVARVGRGEATPPVPRSPLGERLLARVWRCPSLSCNSYGDGGDSDSPFADMRTYTSPVSQPPPALRAGAPTCPRHGERLKDVGPRPATEVFSVRIDGVIRQRFVVSEDRATVVGRAPEGGSGVMLGQWLTDDARKWISRGHVQFTLRGGQVTVTDISMNGSGVRPGGSMDDGARITLRRDESRVLAEDDIVELYHAVLIGRSRLWASGGNVQPESVMGEAPTMAFRPVGR
;
A
#
# COMPACT_ATOMS: atom_id res chain seq x y z
N MET A 1 -20.83 19.55 1.34
CA MET A 1 -19.89 19.62 2.47
C MET A 1 -19.73 18.33 3.28
N ARG A 2 -20.69 17.85 4.11
CA ARG A 2 -20.48 16.58 4.89
C ARG A 2 -20.28 15.34 4.01
N PHE A 3 -21.00 15.24 2.89
CA PHE A 3 -20.89 14.11 1.95
C PHE A 3 -19.55 14.08 1.19
N GLU A 4 -18.98 15.23 0.84
CA GLU A 4 -17.71 15.31 0.08
C GLU A 4 -16.50 14.94 0.95
N VAL A 5 -16.48 15.37 2.21
CA VAL A 5 -15.41 14.97 3.15
C VAL A 5 -15.46 13.46 3.41
N SER A 6 -16.65 12.85 3.47
CA SER A 6 -16.77 11.39 3.60
C SER A 6 -16.12 10.66 2.43
N LYS A 7 -16.41 11.09 1.19
CA LYS A 7 -15.82 10.48 -0.01
C LYS A 7 -14.30 10.60 -0.05
N VAL A 8 -13.75 11.76 0.33
CA VAL A 8 -12.29 11.95 0.41
C VAL A 8 -11.68 10.99 1.42
N LEU A 9 -12.30 10.82 2.60
CA LEU A 9 -11.81 9.88 3.60
C LEU A 9 -11.91 8.42 3.16
N ASP A 10 -12.97 8.05 2.44
CA ASP A 10 -13.09 6.71 1.85
C ASP A 10 -12.04 6.49 0.73
N ALA A 11 -11.74 7.52 -0.07
CA ALA A 11 -10.68 7.48 -1.07
C ALA A 11 -9.29 7.38 -0.43
N ILE A 12 -9.05 8.08 0.69
CA ILE A 12 -7.82 7.94 1.49
C ILE A 12 -7.71 6.52 2.03
N GLU A 13 -8.79 5.97 2.58
CA GLU A 13 -8.82 4.62 3.15
C GLU A 13 -8.37 3.56 2.16
N ALA A 14 -8.77 3.68 0.88
CA ALA A 14 -8.37 2.77 -0.19
C ALA A 14 -6.84 2.75 -0.42
N ARG A 15 -6.09 3.72 0.13
CA ARG A 15 -4.64 3.86 0.02
C ARG A 15 -3.91 3.46 1.30
N LEU A 16 -4.63 3.10 2.35
CA LEU A 16 -4.04 2.66 3.62
C LEU A 16 -3.80 1.16 3.59
N THR A 17 -2.61 0.74 4.03
CA THR A 17 -2.29 -0.68 4.19
C THR A 17 -1.35 -0.92 5.35
N THR A 18 -1.50 -2.06 6.01
CA THR A 18 -0.50 -2.62 6.92
C THR A 18 0.24 -3.81 6.30
N ASP A 19 -0.04 -4.11 5.03
CA ASP A 19 0.64 -5.17 4.28
C ASP A 19 2.07 -4.73 3.91
N PRO A 20 3.12 -5.40 4.44
CA PRO A 20 4.51 -5.05 4.19
C PRO A 20 4.97 -5.31 2.74
N ALA A 21 4.20 -6.03 1.93
CA ALA A 21 4.50 -6.27 0.52
C ALA A 21 4.00 -5.12 -0.38
N LEU A 22 2.96 -4.40 0.04
CA LEU A 22 2.33 -3.36 -0.79
C LEU A 22 2.76 -1.94 -0.42
N ALA A 23 3.08 -1.70 0.85
CA ALA A 23 3.44 -0.36 1.34
C ALA A 23 4.60 0.26 0.55
N ARG A 24 4.49 1.56 0.26
CA ARG A 24 5.49 2.34 -0.50
C ARG A 24 6.17 3.43 0.34
N ALA A 25 5.60 3.76 1.48
CA ALA A 25 6.17 4.66 2.47
C ALA A 25 5.56 4.40 3.85
N VAL A 26 6.24 4.87 4.91
CA VAL A 26 5.75 4.81 6.30
C VAL A 26 5.49 6.21 6.82
N VAL A 27 4.40 6.38 7.56
CA VAL A 27 3.87 7.70 7.97
C VAL A 27 3.46 7.69 9.44
N ASP A 28 3.80 8.76 10.17
CA ASP A 28 3.18 9.09 11.45
C ASP A 28 1.89 9.90 11.20
N LEU A 29 0.73 9.31 11.52
CA LEU A 29 -0.55 9.99 11.34
C LEU A 29 -0.66 11.23 12.25
N ALA A 30 -0.16 11.15 13.48
CA ALA A 30 -0.25 12.26 14.43
C ALA A 30 0.61 13.46 13.99
N GLU A 31 1.69 13.21 13.26
CA GLU A 31 2.49 14.27 12.64
C GLU A 31 1.73 14.91 11.46
N VAL A 32 1.29 14.10 10.50
CA VAL A 32 0.73 14.56 9.23
C VAL A 32 -0.55 15.36 9.39
N VAL A 33 -1.43 14.92 10.31
CA VAL A 33 -2.68 15.64 10.53
C VAL A 33 -2.44 17.06 11.05
N ARG A 34 -1.25 17.39 11.56
CA ARG A 34 -0.90 18.70 12.13
C ARG A 34 -0.15 19.63 11.19
N TYR A 35 0.03 19.25 9.92
CA TYR A 35 0.67 20.10 8.91
C TYR A 35 -0.20 21.29 8.45
N ALA A 36 -0.52 22.19 9.38
CA ALA A 36 -1.50 23.27 9.18
C ALA A 36 -1.08 24.32 8.15
N ASP A 37 0.22 24.46 7.88
CA ASP A 37 0.76 25.32 6.82
C ASP A 37 0.47 24.81 5.39
N LEU A 38 0.03 23.54 5.22
CA LEU A 38 -0.32 23.01 3.89
C LEU A 38 -1.63 23.57 3.35
N ASP A 39 -2.58 23.87 4.24
CA ASP A 39 -3.94 24.28 3.88
C ASP A 39 -4.42 25.55 4.62
N GLY A 40 -3.66 26.04 5.60
CA GLY A 40 -4.03 27.18 6.46
C GLY A 40 -5.25 26.91 7.34
N GLY A 41 -5.63 25.63 7.51
CA GLY A 41 -6.86 25.18 8.13
C GLY A 41 -6.75 24.96 9.64
N ARG A 42 -7.57 24.02 10.15
CA ARG A 42 -7.63 23.65 11.58
C ARG A 42 -6.27 23.15 12.12
N PRO A 43 -6.06 23.14 13.45
CA PRO A 43 -4.86 22.55 14.05
C PRO A 43 -4.61 21.10 13.60
N ALA A 44 -5.66 20.28 13.49
CA ALA A 44 -5.59 18.92 12.96
C ALA A 44 -6.62 18.66 11.85
N SER A 45 -6.25 17.88 10.82
CA SER A 45 -7.12 17.51 9.70
C SER A 45 -6.64 16.21 9.03
N LEU A 46 -7.52 15.20 8.91
CA LEU A 46 -7.19 13.94 8.21
C LEU A 46 -7.00 14.12 6.71
N VAL A 47 -7.58 15.17 6.15
CA VAL A 47 -7.49 15.48 4.72
C VAL A 47 -6.03 15.68 4.27
N ARG A 48 -5.14 16.08 5.19
CA ARG A 48 -3.70 16.24 4.93
C ARG A 48 -3.00 14.92 4.59
N LEU A 49 -3.54 13.79 5.05
CA LEU A 49 -3.07 12.48 4.63
C LEU A 49 -3.33 12.24 3.14
N GLY A 50 -4.48 12.70 2.61
CA GLY A 50 -4.78 12.62 1.18
C GLY A 50 -3.80 13.44 0.34
N LEU A 51 -3.44 14.65 0.80
CA LEU A 51 -2.41 15.46 0.13
C LEU A 51 -1.05 14.78 0.08
N LEU A 52 -0.69 14.11 1.17
CA LEU A 52 0.53 13.34 1.26
C LEU A 52 0.52 12.15 0.31
N VAL A 53 -0.59 11.41 0.24
CA VAL A 53 -0.75 10.27 -0.67
C VAL A 53 -0.67 10.72 -2.14
N ASP A 54 -1.29 11.83 -2.50
CA ASP A 54 -1.21 12.39 -3.85
C ASP A 54 0.20 12.86 -4.21
N ALA A 55 0.91 13.47 -3.26
CA ALA A 55 2.30 13.88 -3.45
C ALA A 55 3.22 12.66 -3.60
N LEU A 56 2.97 11.60 -2.84
CA LEU A 56 3.69 10.33 -2.97
C LEU A 56 3.41 9.68 -4.33
N GLY A 57 2.14 9.62 -4.77
CA GLY A 57 1.76 9.02 -6.05
C GLY A 57 2.46 9.71 -7.22
N ARG A 58 2.55 11.05 -7.20
CA ARG A 58 3.35 11.82 -8.16
C ARG A 58 4.85 11.52 -8.04
N TYR A 59 5.38 11.46 -6.82
CA TYR A 59 6.81 11.19 -6.58
C TYR A 59 7.25 9.82 -7.11
N VAL A 60 6.39 8.80 -7.01
CA VAL A 60 6.70 7.42 -7.45
C VAL A 60 6.05 7.04 -8.78
N SER A 61 5.30 7.95 -9.41
CA SER A 61 4.56 7.71 -10.66
C SER A 61 3.55 6.54 -10.59
N GLU A 62 2.83 6.44 -9.46
CA GLU A 62 1.79 5.44 -9.22
C GLU A 62 0.48 6.12 -8.78
N GLU A 63 -0.66 5.66 -9.29
CA GLU A 63 -1.96 6.25 -8.93
C GLU A 63 -2.45 5.78 -7.57
N ASN A 64 -2.62 4.48 -7.36
CA ASN A 64 -3.11 3.91 -6.09
C ASN A 64 -1.97 3.48 -5.16
N VAL A 65 -1.12 4.44 -4.80
CA VAL A 65 0.06 4.19 -3.97
C VAL A 65 -0.34 3.83 -2.52
N PRO A 66 0.00 2.61 -2.02
CA PRO A 66 -0.32 2.23 -0.65
C PRO A 66 0.67 2.82 0.37
N VAL A 67 0.15 3.35 1.48
CA VAL A 67 0.95 3.92 2.58
C VAL A 67 0.74 3.15 3.87
N TYR A 68 1.84 2.88 4.57
CA TYR A 68 1.84 2.29 5.90
C TYR A 68 1.71 3.38 6.95
N VAL A 69 0.57 3.43 7.64
CA VAL A 69 0.28 4.49 8.60
C VAL A 69 0.36 3.95 10.01
N VAL A 70 1.16 4.60 10.85
CA VAL A 70 1.24 4.36 12.30
C VAL A 70 0.53 5.50 13.02
N THR A 71 -0.29 5.17 14.02
CA THR A 71 -0.99 6.16 14.83
C THR A 71 -0.87 5.84 16.32
N PRO A 72 -0.67 6.85 17.19
CA PRO A 72 -0.77 6.62 18.62
C PRO A 72 -2.23 6.41 19.02
N HIS A 73 -2.48 5.60 20.05
CA HIS A 73 -3.82 5.33 20.58
C HIS A 73 -4.54 6.63 21.00
N GLY A 74 -3.80 7.60 21.53
CA GLY A 74 -4.36 8.91 21.93
C GLY A 74 -5.04 9.67 20.78
N LEU A 75 -4.62 9.45 19.52
CA LEU A 75 -5.20 10.13 18.36
C LEU A 75 -6.67 9.73 18.13
N LEU A 76 -7.06 8.53 18.55
CA LEU A 76 -8.44 8.01 18.41
C LEU A 76 -9.47 8.80 19.24
N SER A 77 -9.01 9.55 20.23
CA SER A 77 -9.81 10.41 21.11
C SER A 77 -9.46 11.89 21.01
N ASP A 78 -8.56 12.27 20.09
CA ASP A 78 -8.03 13.62 19.99
C ASP A 78 -9.11 14.65 19.61
N THR A 79 -9.27 15.67 20.46
CA THR A 79 -10.28 16.71 20.31
C THR A 79 -9.97 17.73 19.21
N ASP A 80 -8.74 17.79 18.73
CA ASP A 80 -8.36 18.66 17.60
C ASP A 80 -8.92 18.16 16.27
N LEU A 81 -9.19 16.85 16.18
CA LEU A 81 -9.95 16.24 15.09
C LEU A 81 -11.45 16.52 15.26
N THR A 82 -12.20 16.50 14.16
CA THR A 82 -13.67 16.51 14.26
C THR A 82 -14.19 15.17 14.76
N SER A 83 -15.44 15.15 15.26
CA SER A 83 -16.09 13.88 15.64
C SER A 83 -16.16 12.88 14.49
N ASN A 84 -16.39 13.35 13.25
CA ASN A 84 -16.42 12.49 12.07
C ASN A 84 -15.03 11.89 11.78
N GLU A 85 -13.98 12.70 11.80
CA GLU A 85 -12.61 12.22 11.60
C GLU A 85 -12.21 11.21 12.67
N ARG A 86 -12.52 11.45 13.95
CA ARG A 86 -12.27 10.47 15.01
C ARG A 86 -12.97 9.14 14.77
N MET A 87 -14.24 9.17 14.32
CA MET A 87 -14.97 7.95 13.99
C MET A 87 -14.29 7.18 12.84
N VAL A 88 -13.81 7.89 11.82
CA VAL A 88 -13.11 7.29 10.67
C VAL A 88 -11.77 6.67 11.08
N VAL A 89 -10.93 7.36 11.88
CA VAL A 89 -9.65 6.76 12.33
C VAL A 89 -9.88 5.53 13.19
N ARG A 90 -10.93 5.51 14.02
CA ARG A 90 -11.30 4.31 14.79
C ARG A 90 -11.69 3.15 13.87
N ARG A 91 -12.50 3.41 12.84
CA ARG A 91 -12.81 2.40 11.81
C ARG A 91 -11.54 1.86 11.17
N TRP A 92 -10.64 2.75 10.71
CA TRP A 92 -9.36 2.32 10.13
C TRP A 92 -8.51 1.47 11.07
N ALA A 93 -8.50 1.81 12.36
CA ALA A 93 -7.80 1.06 13.40
C ALA A 93 -8.41 -0.34 13.63
N ASP A 94 -9.73 -0.42 13.66
CA ASP A 94 -10.46 -1.67 13.86
C ASP A 94 -10.33 -2.59 12.64
N ASP A 95 -10.39 -2.03 11.43
CA ASP A 95 -10.21 -2.74 10.15
C ASP A 95 -8.74 -3.07 9.84
N GLY A 96 -7.79 -2.67 10.69
CA GLY A 96 -6.36 -2.95 10.52
C GLY A 96 -5.70 -2.20 9.36
N LYS A 97 -6.32 -1.12 8.88
CA LYS A 97 -5.80 -0.24 7.82
C LYS A 97 -4.66 0.64 8.31
N VAL A 98 -4.63 0.95 9.61
CA VAL A 98 -3.55 1.67 10.28
C VAL A 98 -3.03 0.85 11.46
N GLU A 99 -1.73 0.93 11.71
CA GLU A 99 -1.13 0.34 12.90
C GLU A 99 -1.34 1.26 14.11
N VAL A 100 -2.05 0.78 15.13
CA VAL A 100 -2.20 1.52 16.39
C VAL A 100 -1.15 1.06 17.38
N VAL A 101 -0.46 2.03 17.98
CA VAL A 101 0.53 1.81 19.04
C VAL A 101 0.19 2.67 20.27
N PRO A 102 0.62 2.29 21.48
CA PRO A 102 0.45 3.14 22.66
C PRO A 102 1.03 4.55 22.47
N GLN A 103 2.25 4.61 21.92
CA GLN A 103 2.95 5.82 21.51
C GLN A 103 3.75 5.51 20.23
N VAL A 104 3.89 6.50 19.34
CA VAL A 104 4.60 6.31 18.06
C VAL A 104 6.10 6.14 18.29
N GLU A 105 6.73 7.00 19.10
CA GLU A 105 8.18 6.99 19.36
C GLU A 105 8.98 6.71 18.07
N ASP A 106 9.84 5.69 18.06
CA ASP A 106 10.66 5.29 16.92
C ASP A 106 9.96 4.29 15.98
N ARG A 107 8.69 3.96 16.19
CA ARG A 107 8.03 2.85 15.49
C ARG A 107 7.98 3.05 13.97
N VAL A 108 7.76 4.28 13.52
CA VAL A 108 7.77 4.61 12.08
C VAL A 108 9.13 4.32 11.45
N LEU A 109 10.23 4.68 12.14
CA LEU A 109 11.59 4.38 11.70
C LEU A 109 11.87 2.86 11.74
N GLU A 110 11.41 2.19 12.78
CA GLU A 110 11.56 0.74 12.95
C GLU A 110 10.92 -0.04 11.79
N VAL A 111 9.68 0.31 11.42
CA VAL A 111 8.96 -0.28 10.28
C VAL A 111 9.68 0.04 8.96
N ALA A 112 10.09 1.29 8.77
CA ALA A 112 10.77 1.72 7.55
C ALA A 112 12.12 1.02 7.32
N GLU A 113 12.87 0.76 8.38
CA GLU A 113 14.12 0.00 8.32
C GLU A 113 13.87 -1.48 8.00
N MET A 114 12.86 -2.11 8.62
CA MET A 114 12.50 -3.49 8.32
C MET A 114 12.05 -3.66 6.86
N LEU A 115 11.31 -2.68 6.33
CA LEU A 115 10.72 -2.77 5.01
C LEU A 115 11.57 -2.19 3.89
N GLY A 116 12.64 -1.46 4.21
CA GLY A 116 13.40 -0.74 3.20
C GLY A 116 12.62 0.44 2.59
N LEU A 117 11.65 1.01 3.31
CA LEU A 117 10.77 2.07 2.81
C LEU A 117 11.21 3.47 3.26
N PRO A 118 10.86 4.52 2.50
CA PRO A 118 11.02 5.90 2.97
C PRO A 118 10.03 6.24 4.09
N VAL A 119 10.44 7.17 4.95
CA VAL A 119 9.59 7.78 5.97
C VAL A 119 9.14 9.15 5.50
N LEU A 120 7.85 9.42 5.58
CA LEU A 120 7.28 10.73 5.29
C LEU A 120 7.19 11.52 6.60
N THR A 121 8.13 12.45 6.78
CA THR A 121 8.26 13.26 7.99
C THR A 121 8.88 14.62 7.66
N ARG A 122 8.56 15.64 8.46
CA ARG A 122 9.21 16.95 8.39
C ARG A 122 10.47 17.04 9.21
N ASP A 123 10.70 16.08 10.10
CA ASP A 123 11.95 16.00 10.84
C ASP A 123 13.14 15.88 9.88
N ARG A 124 14.30 16.27 10.38
CA ARG A 124 15.57 16.13 9.68
C ARG A 124 16.32 14.93 10.23
N GLU A 125 17.25 14.44 9.42
CA GLU A 125 18.00 13.24 9.72
C GLU A 125 18.86 13.39 10.99
N ASP A 126 19.30 14.61 11.35
CA ASP A 126 20.09 14.88 12.56
C ASP A 126 19.37 14.46 13.84
N ARG A 127 18.03 14.51 13.85
CA ARG A 127 17.21 14.03 14.97
C ARG A 127 17.37 12.53 15.25
N PHE A 128 17.63 11.74 14.20
CA PHE A 128 17.56 10.27 14.27
C PHE A 128 18.91 9.60 14.02
N ARG A 129 19.88 10.30 13.41
CA ARG A 129 21.14 9.72 12.92
C ARG A 129 21.92 8.97 13.99
N ALA A 130 21.82 9.39 15.25
CA ALA A 130 22.50 8.74 16.36
C ALA A 130 21.99 7.32 16.64
N SER A 131 20.68 7.06 16.49
CA SER A 131 20.06 5.75 16.74
C SER A 131 19.83 4.96 15.45
N ARG A 132 19.64 5.63 14.31
CA ARG A 132 19.29 5.03 13.02
C ARG A 132 20.16 5.64 11.90
N PRO A 133 21.41 5.18 11.70
CA PRO A 133 22.32 5.80 10.72
C PRO A 133 21.80 5.83 9.28
N TRP A 134 20.97 4.85 8.89
CA TRP A 134 20.38 4.73 7.55
C TRP A 134 19.53 5.95 7.15
N VAL A 135 19.03 6.74 8.11
CA VAL A 135 18.24 7.96 7.80
C VAL A 135 19.04 9.03 7.05
N ALA A 136 20.37 8.91 7.05
CA ALA A 136 21.27 9.77 6.28
C ALA A 136 21.47 9.31 4.82
N GLU A 137 20.87 8.20 4.41
CA GLU A 137 20.91 7.77 3.01
C GLU A 137 19.89 8.58 2.16
N PRO A 138 20.22 8.92 0.90
CA PRO A 138 19.30 9.63 0.01
C PRO A 138 17.94 8.93 -0.15
N GLY A 139 16.87 9.73 -0.21
CA GLY A 139 15.51 9.22 -0.44
C GLY A 139 14.85 8.51 0.76
N ARG A 140 15.55 8.31 1.88
CA ARG A 140 15.02 7.63 3.07
C ARG A 140 14.05 8.48 3.89
N LEU A 141 14.25 9.79 3.91
CA LEU A 141 13.34 10.75 4.55
C LEU A 141 12.81 11.71 3.49
N LEU A 142 11.49 11.81 3.36
CA LEU A 142 10.82 12.73 2.44
C LEU A 142 9.90 13.66 3.24
N ALA A 143 10.01 14.97 3.05
CA ALA A 143 9.10 15.93 3.65
C ALA A 143 8.06 16.41 2.66
N LEU A 144 6.81 16.49 3.13
CA LEU A 144 5.74 17.17 2.42
C LEU A 144 5.85 18.68 2.67
N VAL A 145 6.07 19.43 1.60
CA VAL A 145 6.20 20.90 1.63
C VAL A 145 5.16 21.53 0.70
N SER A 146 4.77 22.76 1.03
CA SER A 146 3.94 23.58 0.14
C SER A 146 4.80 24.16 -0.99
N ALA A 147 4.35 24.02 -2.25
CA ALA A 147 5.04 24.53 -3.44
C ALA A 147 4.06 25.23 -4.40
N GLN A 148 4.61 26.01 -5.35
CA GLN A 148 3.82 26.61 -6.43
C GLN A 148 3.33 25.49 -7.37
N GLY A 149 2.08 25.07 -7.21
CA GLY A 149 1.53 23.86 -7.84
C GLY A 149 0.91 22.86 -6.86
N GLY A 150 0.96 23.15 -5.56
CA GLY A 150 0.39 22.31 -4.50
C GLY A 150 1.47 21.57 -3.69
N PRO A 151 1.05 20.76 -2.70
CA PRO A 151 1.98 20.00 -1.87
C PRO A 151 2.86 19.07 -2.70
N THR A 152 4.16 19.02 -2.38
CA THR A 152 5.14 18.17 -3.05
C THR A 152 6.07 17.50 -2.05
N LEU A 153 6.61 16.33 -2.41
CA LEU A 153 7.62 15.64 -1.60
C LEU A 153 9.02 16.09 -1.99
N VAL A 154 9.85 16.35 -0.97
CA VAL A 154 11.26 16.71 -1.14
C VAL A 154 12.11 15.81 -0.27
N ALA A 155 13.15 15.21 -0.86
CA ALA A 155 14.12 14.43 -0.11
C ALA A 155 14.87 15.32 0.89
N ARG A 156 15.02 14.85 2.13
CA ARG A 156 15.78 15.56 3.18
C ARG A 156 17.28 15.41 3.02
N VAL A 157 17.69 14.32 2.39
CA VAL A 157 19.09 14.00 2.10
C VAL A 157 19.25 13.71 0.62
N GLY A 158 20.33 14.23 0.03
CA GLY A 158 20.62 14.10 -1.40
C GLY A 158 20.06 15.25 -2.26
N ARG A 159 20.10 15.08 -3.58
CA ARG A 159 19.73 16.11 -4.57
C ARG A 159 18.30 15.97 -5.13
N GLY A 160 17.42 15.24 -4.42
CA GLY A 160 16.01 15.08 -4.79
C GLY A 160 15.73 14.05 -5.89
N GLU A 161 16.73 13.28 -6.31
CA GLU A 161 16.55 12.17 -7.26
C GLU A 161 15.77 11.02 -6.61
N ALA A 162 14.84 10.43 -7.36
CA ALA A 162 14.15 9.21 -6.96
C ALA A 162 15.19 8.09 -6.83
N THR A 163 15.38 7.60 -5.62
CA THR A 163 16.35 6.54 -5.32
C THR A 163 15.71 5.17 -5.61
N PRO A 164 16.45 4.18 -6.14
CA PRO A 164 15.90 2.84 -6.34
C PRO A 164 15.37 2.26 -5.02
N PRO A 165 14.40 1.32 -5.07
CA PRO A 165 13.90 0.65 -3.88
C PRO A 165 15.04 0.02 -3.08
N VAL A 166 15.09 0.30 -1.79
CA VAL A 166 16.06 -0.34 -0.88
C VAL A 166 15.49 -1.70 -0.46
N PRO A 167 16.30 -2.78 -0.45
CA PRO A 167 15.83 -4.07 0.05
C PRO A 167 15.46 -3.99 1.53
N ARG A 168 14.69 -4.98 1.99
CA ARG A 168 14.38 -5.16 3.41
C ARG A 168 15.68 -5.35 4.19
N SER A 169 15.71 -4.91 5.45
CA SER A 169 16.86 -5.23 6.31
C SER A 169 16.90 -6.74 6.62
N PRO A 170 18.07 -7.31 6.94
CA PRO A 170 18.18 -8.73 7.30
C PRO A 170 17.29 -9.13 8.48
N LEU A 171 17.02 -8.18 9.39
CA LEU A 171 16.08 -8.37 10.49
C LEU A 171 14.64 -8.41 9.99
N GLY A 172 14.26 -7.47 9.12
CA GLY A 172 12.95 -7.45 8.48
C GLY A 172 12.67 -8.73 7.69
N GLU A 173 13.65 -9.22 6.91
CA GLU A 173 13.55 -10.50 6.20
C GLU A 173 13.25 -11.66 7.14
N ARG A 174 14.02 -11.80 8.24
CA ARG A 174 13.81 -12.88 9.22
C ARG A 174 12.45 -12.79 9.89
N LEU A 175 12.00 -11.60 10.28
CA LEU A 175 10.72 -11.44 10.98
C LEU A 175 9.53 -11.65 10.05
N LEU A 176 9.60 -11.16 8.81
CA LEU A 176 8.53 -11.27 7.84
C LEU A 176 8.47 -12.63 7.15
N ALA A 177 9.52 -13.46 7.26
CA ALA A 177 9.48 -14.86 6.85
C ALA A 177 8.64 -15.76 7.79
N ARG A 178 8.11 -15.20 8.88
CA ARG A 178 7.34 -15.94 9.89
C ARG A 178 5.91 -15.42 9.98
N VAL A 179 5.01 -16.31 10.38
CA VAL A 179 3.68 -15.95 10.87
C VAL A 179 3.76 -15.82 12.38
N TRP A 180 3.19 -14.75 12.90
CA TRP A 180 3.18 -14.43 14.32
C TRP A 180 1.76 -14.48 14.87
N ARG A 181 1.67 -14.85 16.14
CA ARG A 181 0.40 -14.87 16.87
C ARG A 181 0.47 -14.06 18.14
N CYS A 182 -0.49 -13.17 18.33
CA CYS A 182 -0.68 -12.44 19.58
C CYS A 182 -1.53 -13.26 20.55
N PRO A 183 -1.18 -13.29 21.86
CA PRO A 183 -2.03 -13.90 22.89
C PRO A 183 -3.42 -13.26 23.01
N SER A 184 -3.56 -11.99 22.62
CA SER A 184 -4.85 -11.29 22.58
C SER A 184 -5.71 -11.80 21.44
N LEU A 185 -6.81 -12.49 21.77
CA LEU A 185 -7.76 -13.07 20.81
C LEU A 185 -8.51 -12.01 19.97
N SER A 186 -8.53 -10.75 20.42
CA SER A 186 -9.11 -9.62 19.68
C SER A 186 -8.10 -8.90 18.79
N CYS A 187 -6.88 -9.43 18.64
CA CYS A 187 -5.88 -8.81 17.76
C CYS A 187 -6.25 -9.00 16.29
N ASN A 188 -6.54 -7.91 15.59
CA ASN A 188 -6.79 -7.93 14.15
C ASN A 188 -5.53 -8.26 13.33
N SER A 189 -4.37 -7.74 13.74
CA SER A 189 -3.11 -7.92 12.98
C SER A 189 -2.42 -9.27 13.15
N TYR A 190 -2.60 -9.93 14.30
CA TYR A 190 -1.88 -11.15 14.68
C TYR A 190 -2.77 -12.17 15.40
N GLY A 191 -4.09 -12.03 15.31
CA GLY A 191 -5.04 -13.00 15.87
C GLY A 191 -5.28 -14.16 14.91
N ASP A 192 -5.86 -15.23 15.44
CA ASP A 192 -6.15 -16.46 14.68
C ASP A 192 -7.46 -16.38 13.86
N GLY A 193 -8.01 -15.18 13.63
CA GLY A 193 -9.31 -15.04 12.94
C GLY A 193 -10.54 -15.10 13.86
N GLY A 194 -10.34 -15.26 15.17
CA GLY A 194 -11.42 -15.46 16.14
C GLY A 194 -12.06 -16.86 16.03
N ASP A 195 -13.00 -17.14 16.92
CA ASP A 195 -13.84 -18.34 16.82
C ASP A 195 -14.83 -18.16 15.68
N SER A 196 -14.83 -19.06 14.69
CA SER A 196 -15.76 -19.03 13.56
C SER A 196 -17.22 -19.15 14.00
N ASP A 197 -17.47 -19.69 15.20
CA ASP A 197 -18.81 -19.83 15.77
C ASP A 197 -19.24 -18.59 16.57
N SER A 198 -18.39 -17.55 16.64
CA SER A 198 -18.76 -16.28 17.27
C SER A 198 -19.81 -15.54 16.44
N PRO A 199 -20.89 -15.01 17.04
CA PRO A 199 -21.88 -14.17 16.35
C PRO A 199 -21.28 -12.90 15.70
N PHE A 200 -20.03 -12.56 16.04
CA PHE A 200 -19.31 -11.39 15.55
C PHE A 200 -18.10 -11.76 14.67
N ALA A 201 -17.91 -13.04 14.33
CA ALA A 201 -16.80 -13.49 13.48
C ALA A 201 -16.80 -12.76 12.12
N ASP A 202 -17.97 -12.66 11.51
CA ASP A 202 -18.19 -12.00 10.21
C ASP A 202 -18.00 -10.47 10.26
N MET A 203 -17.99 -9.87 11.44
CA MET A 203 -17.81 -8.42 11.61
C MET A 203 -16.35 -8.02 11.84
N ARG A 204 -15.43 -8.98 11.96
CA ARG A 204 -14.02 -8.70 12.27
C ARG A 204 -13.14 -8.97 11.06
N THR A 205 -12.48 -7.92 10.58
CA THR A 205 -11.45 -8.04 9.54
C THR A 205 -10.12 -8.43 10.19
N TYR A 206 -9.67 -9.67 9.97
CA TYR A 206 -8.36 -10.12 10.40
C TYR A 206 -7.36 -10.04 9.25
N THR A 207 -6.12 -9.71 9.59
CA THR A 207 -5.04 -9.69 8.61
C THR A 207 -4.67 -11.12 8.23
N SER A 208 -4.68 -11.41 6.92
CA SER A 208 -4.20 -12.68 6.39
C SER A 208 -2.74 -12.95 6.84
N PRO A 209 -2.33 -14.22 7.09
CA PRO A 209 -0.96 -14.57 7.44
C PRO A 209 0.10 -13.95 6.52
N VAL A 210 -0.19 -13.83 5.22
CA VAL A 210 0.75 -13.26 4.24
C VAL A 210 0.90 -11.74 4.36
N SER A 211 -0.13 -11.06 4.86
CA SER A 211 -0.21 -9.59 4.98
C SER A 211 0.10 -9.09 6.39
N GLN A 212 0.49 -9.95 7.33
CA GLN A 212 0.77 -9.53 8.70
C GLN A 212 1.82 -8.41 8.73
N PRO A 213 1.58 -7.32 9.47
CA PRO A 213 2.53 -6.23 9.59
C PRO A 213 3.84 -6.70 10.24
N PRO A 214 4.92 -5.90 10.16
CA PRO A 214 6.13 -6.19 10.92
C PRO A 214 5.85 -6.19 12.43
N PRO A 215 6.32 -7.16 13.22
CA PRO A 215 6.30 -7.07 14.69
C PRO A 215 7.02 -5.83 15.21
N ALA A 216 6.67 -5.37 16.42
CA ALA A 216 7.50 -4.43 17.17
C ALA A 216 8.63 -5.17 17.87
N LEU A 217 9.82 -4.59 17.90
CA LEU A 217 10.93 -5.11 18.70
C LEU A 217 11.00 -4.38 20.03
N ARG A 218 10.84 -5.14 21.12
CA ARG A 218 10.99 -4.66 22.49
C ARG A 218 11.94 -5.57 23.22
N ALA A 219 13.03 -5.01 23.75
CA ALA A 219 14.15 -5.76 24.33
C ALA A 219 14.65 -6.92 23.42
N GLY A 220 14.65 -6.70 22.10
CA GLY A 220 15.07 -7.70 21.10
C GLY A 220 14.06 -8.81 20.80
N ALA A 221 12.89 -8.83 21.43
CA ALA A 221 11.85 -9.83 21.19
C ALA A 221 10.71 -9.26 20.29
N PRO A 222 10.15 -10.07 19.37
CA PRO A 222 8.95 -9.72 18.62
C PRO A 222 7.74 -9.56 19.55
N THR A 223 7.09 -8.40 19.47
CA THR A 223 5.94 -8.00 20.28
C THR A 223 4.84 -7.42 19.39
N CYS A 224 3.60 -7.56 19.84
CA CYS A 224 2.44 -6.97 19.19
C CYS A 224 2.51 -5.45 19.36
N PRO A 225 2.57 -4.64 18.27
CA PRO A 225 2.61 -3.19 18.38
C PRO A 225 1.39 -2.60 19.10
N ARG A 226 0.22 -3.24 18.95
CA ARG A 226 -1.04 -2.80 19.56
C ARG A 226 -1.15 -3.15 21.04
N HIS A 227 -0.78 -4.37 21.43
CA HIS A 227 -1.01 -4.89 22.78
C HIS A 227 0.23 -4.88 23.67
N GLY A 228 1.44 -4.72 23.11
CA GLY A 228 2.71 -4.85 23.85
C GLY A 228 3.09 -6.30 24.21
N GLU A 229 2.19 -7.27 23.98
CA GLU A 229 2.41 -8.67 24.29
C GLU A 229 3.44 -9.34 23.38
N ARG A 230 4.23 -10.27 23.92
CA ARG A 230 5.19 -11.05 23.13
C ARG A 230 4.45 -11.93 22.12
N LEU A 231 4.89 -11.89 20.86
CA LEU A 231 4.33 -12.71 19.80
C LEU A 231 4.90 -14.13 19.85
N LYS A 232 4.05 -15.10 19.54
CA LYS A 232 4.44 -16.50 19.32
C LYS A 232 4.68 -16.73 17.82
N ASP A 233 5.80 -17.34 17.48
CA ASP A 233 6.06 -17.85 16.13
C ASP A 233 5.17 -19.07 15.88
N VAL A 234 4.37 -19.05 14.82
CA VAL A 234 3.49 -20.17 14.44
C VAL A 234 3.96 -20.93 13.20
N GLY A 235 5.07 -20.52 12.58
CA GLY A 235 5.59 -21.18 11.39
C GLY A 235 6.10 -20.22 10.32
N PRO A 236 6.59 -20.78 9.20
CA PRO A 236 6.95 -19.99 8.03
C PRO A 236 5.73 -19.27 7.44
N ARG A 237 5.95 -18.05 6.97
CA ARG A 237 4.95 -17.30 6.19
C ARG A 237 4.82 -17.94 4.79
N PRO A 238 3.60 -18.13 4.26
CA PRO A 238 3.42 -18.55 2.87
C PRO A 238 4.14 -17.60 1.92
N ALA A 239 4.71 -18.13 0.83
CA ALA A 239 5.43 -17.29 -0.11
C ALA A 239 4.47 -16.31 -0.81
N THR A 240 5.00 -15.15 -1.18
CA THR A 240 4.27 -14.12 -1.90
C THR A 240 5.13 -13.47 -2.97
N GLU A 241 4.46 -13.00 -4.02
CA GLU A 241 5.02 -12.19 -5.10
C GLU A 241 4.16 -10.95 -5.30
N VAL A 242 4.78 -9.81 -5.59
CA VAL A 242 4.07 -8.55 -5.80
C VAL A 242 4.01 -8.25 -7.28
N PHE A 243 2.78 -8.11 -7.78
CA PHE A 243 2.48 -7.73 -9.15
C PHE A 243 1.87 -6.33 -9.19
N SER A 244 1.99 -5.70 -10.35
CA SER A 244 1.31 -4.43 -10.62
C SER A 244 0.67 -4.44 -11.98
N VAL A 245 -0.44 -3.73 -12.07
CA VAL A 245 -1.17 -3.49 -13.29
C VAL A 245 -0.80 -2.11 -13.83
N ARG A 246 -0.33 -2.09 -15.07
CA ARG A 246 0.03 -0.88 -15.80
C ARG A 246 -0.95 -0.69 -16.96
N ILE A 247 -1.60 0.47 -16.99
CA ILE A 247 -2.58 0.83 -18.03
C ILE A 247 -2.15 2.17 -18.61
N ASP A 248 -1.95 2.20 -19.93
CA ASP A 248 -1.52 3.40 -20.68
C ASP A 248 -0.24 4.04 -20.11
N GLY A 249 0.67 3.18 -19.66
CA GLY A 249 1.95 3.61 -19.11
C GLY A 249 1.92 4.02 -17.64
N VAL A 250 0.76 4.02 -16.97
CA VAL A 250 0.62 4.37 -15.53
C VAL A 250 0.43 3.10 -14.70
N ILE A 251 1.16 2.97 -13.59
CA ILE A 251 0.89 1.91 -12.60
C ILE A 251 -0.39 2.28 -11.85
N ARG A 252 -1.47 1.53 -12.13
CA ARG A 252 -2.79 1.79 -11.53
C ARG A 252 -2.87 1.19 -10.14
N GLN A 253 -2.46 -0.06 -9.96
CA GLN A 253 -2.55 -0.76 -8.68
C GLN A 253 -1.47 -1.85 -8.55
N ARG A 254 -1.02 -2.08 -7.32
CA ARG A 254 -0.23 -3.24 -6.90
C ARG A 254 -1.11 -4.27 -6.19
N PHE A 255 -0.77 -5.54 -6.33
CA PHE A 255 -1.47 -6.63 -5.67
C PHE A 255 -0.51 -7.79 -5.35
N VAL A 256 -0.89 -8.61 -4.39
CA VAL A 256 -0.12 -9.77 -3.95
C VAL A 256 -0.67 -11.04 -4.61
N VAL A 257 0.23 -11.90 -5.06
CA VAL A 257 -0.03 -13.30 -5.43
C VAL A 257 0.64 -14.16 -4.35
N SER A 258 -0.11 -15.07 -3.76
CA SER A 258 0.35 -15.86 -2.61
C SER A 258 0.10 -17.35 -2.81
N GLU A 259 0.81 -18.20 -2.04
CA GLU A 259 0.65 -19.66 -2.12
C GLU A 259 -0.67 -20.17 -1.53
N ASP A 260 -1.28 -19.42 -0.61
CA ASP A 260 -2.53 -19.79 0.05
C ASP A 260 -3.76 -19.55 -0.83
N ARG A 261 -3.66 -18.71 -1.87
CA ARG A 261 -4.80 -18.28 -2.65
C ARG A 261 -4.45 -17.88 -4.08
N ALA A 262 -5.29 -18.32 -5.03
CA ALA A 262 -5.26 -17.83 -6.40
C ALA A 262 -5.83 -16.40 -6.50
N THR A 263 -5.15 -15.54 -7.27
CA THR A 263 -5.57 -14.14 -7.50
C THR A 263 -6.16 -13.99 -8.89
N VAL A 264 -7.44 -13.63 -8.98
CA VAL A 264 -8.12 -13.36 -10.26
C VAL A 264 -8.02 -11.89 -10.60
N VAL A 265 -7.63 -11.56 -11.84
CA VAL A 265 -7.58 -10.20 -12.36
C VAL A 265 -8.54 -10.08 -13.54
N GLY A 266 -9.29 -8.99 -13.61
CA GLY A 266 -10.21 -8.74 -14.71
C GLY A 266 -11.01 -7.46 -14.53
N ARG A 267 -12.00 -7.24 -15.39
CA ARG A 267 -12.80 -6.02 -15.36
C ARG A 267 -13.58 -5.86 -14.05
N ALA A 268 -14.14 -6.95 -13.52
CA ALA A 268 -14.95 -6.97 -12.30
C ALA A 268 -15.03 -8.41 -11.75
N PRO A 269 -13.94 -8.92 -11.15
CA PRO A 269 -13.90 -10.29 -10.61
C PRO A 269 -15.00 -10.55 -9.58
N GLU A 270 -15.51 -11.76 -9.54
CA GLU A 270 -16.54 -12.17 -8.57
C GLU A 270 -15.91 -12.44 -7.20
N GLY A 271 -16.72 -12.35 -6.13
CA GLY A 271 -16.28 -12.69 -4.77
C GLY A 271 -15.40 -11.64 -4.07
N GLY A 272 -15.37 -10.39 -4.57
CA GLY A 272 -14.84 -9.21 -3.85
C GLY A 272 -13.33 -9.20 -3.57
N SER A 273 -12.59 -10.17 -4.11
CA SER A 273 -11.20 -10.47 -3.70
C SER A 273 -10.23 -10.62 -4.87
N GLY A 274 -10.72 -10.39 -6.09
CA GLY A 274 -9.88 -10.23 -7.27
C GLY A 274 -9.47 -8.78 -7.49
N VAL A 275 -8.53 -8.58 -8.40
CA VAL A 275 -8.04 -7.26 -8.82
C VAL A 275 -8.98 -6.71 -9.90
N MET A 276 -9.75 -5.69 -9.54
CA MET A 276 -10.74 -5.07 -10.43
C MET A 276 -10.11 -3.96 -11.26
N LEU A 277 -10.18 -4.08 -12.58
CA LEU A 277 -9.61 -3.09 -13.51
C LEU A 277 -10.63 -2.12 -14.09
N GLY A 278 -11.92 -2.45 -14.01
CA GLY A 278 -12.97 -1.85 -14.83
C GLY A 278 -13.06 -0.32 -14.78
N GLN A 279 -12.65 0.30 -13.67
CA GLN A 279 -12.64 1.75 -13.49
C GLN A 279 -11.58 2.48 -14.34
N TRP A 280 -10.48 1.81 -14.70
CA TRP A 280 -9.38 2.40 -15.49
C TRP A 280 -9.43 2.01 -16.98
N LEU A 281 -10.36 1.14 -17.38
CA LEU A 281 -10.45 0.65 -18.75
C LEU A 281 -11.26 1.61 -19.62
N THR A 282 -10.78 1.84 -20.84
CA THR A 282 -11.57 2.44 -21.93
C THR A 282 -12.78 1.57 -22.26
N ASP A 283 -13.79 2.12 -22.94
CA ASP A 283 -15.00 1.36 -23.28
C ASP A 283 -14.71 0.12 -24.15
N ASP A 284 -13.73 0.20 -25.04
CA ASP A 284 -13.34 -0.92 -25.89
C ASP A 284 -12.56 -1.99 -25.10
N ALA A 285 -11.60 -1.59 -24.29
CA ALA A 285 -10.90 -2.51 -23.37
C ALA A 285 -11.89 -3.15 -22.39
N ARG A 286 -12.88 -2.38 -21.92
CA ARG A 286 -13.94 -2.86 -21.03
C ARG A 286 -14.81 -3.91 -21.72
N LYS A 287 -15.18 -3.76 -22.99
CA LYS A 287 -15.93 -4.78 -23.75
C LYS A 287 -15.10 -6.04 -24.01
N TRP A 288 -13.79 -5.89 -24.20
CA TRP A 288 -12.87 -7.00 -24.43
C TRP A 288 -12.55 -7.79 -23.16
N ILE A 289 -12.26 -7.10 -22.05
CA ILE A 289 -11.77 -7.74 -20.83
C ILE A 289 -12.94 -8.35 -20.05
N SER A 290 -12.92 -9.68 -19.92
CA SER A 290 -13.87 -10.45 -19.11
C SER A 290 -13.86 -10.05 -17.62
N ARG A 291 -14.94 -10.40 -16.90
CA ARG A 291 -15.12 -10.07 -15.47
C ARG A 291 -13.97 -10.61 -14.62
N GLY A 292 -13.73 -11.91 -14.67
CA GLY A 292 -12.41 -12.52 -14.44
C GLY A 292 -11.76 -12.81 -15.78
N HIS A 293 -10.49 -12.46 -15.94
CA HIS A 293 -9.79 -12.55 -17.23
C HIS A 293 -8.59 -13.49 -17.15
N VAL A 294 -7.72 -13.27 -16.17
CA VAL A 294 -6.61 -14.18 -15.86
C VAL A 294 -6.63 -14.55 -14.39
N GLN A 295 -6.10 -15.74 -14.09
CA GLN A 295 -5.87 -16.19 -12.73
C GLN A 295 -4.36 -16.41 -12.54
N PHE A 296 -3.83 -15.87 -11.45
CA PHE A 296 -2.46 -16.09 -11.00
C PHE A 296 -2.46 -17.09 -9.84
N THR A 297 -1.56 -18.05 -9.90
CA THR A 297 -1.30 -18.99 -8.80
C THR A 297 0.19 -19.02 -8.51
N LEU A 298 0.55 -19.06 -7.23
CA LEU A 298 1.93 -19.25 -6.79
C LEU A 298 2.04 -20.64 -6.15
N ARG A 299 2.98 -21.46 -6.62
CA ARG A 299 3.28 -22.77 -6.02
C ARG A 299 4.77 -23.04 -6.11
N GLY A 300 5.41 -23.30 -4.97
CA GLY A 300 6.83 -23.66 -4.94
C GLY A 300 7.72 -22.58 -5.55
N GLY A 301 7.37 -21.31 -5.33
CA GLY A 301 8.08 -20.15 -5.91
C GLY A 301 7.81 -19.89 -7.40
N GLN A 302 7.01 -20.71 -8.08
CA GLN A 302 6.65 -20.50 -9.49
C GLN A 302 5.27 -19.84 -9.60
N VAL A 303 5.22 -18.73 -10.35
CA VAL A 303 3.96 -18.08 -10.70
C VAL A 303 3.46 -18.66 -12.02
N THR A 304 2.24 -19.20 -12.00
CA THR A 304 1.52 -19.64 -13.19
C THR A 304 0.37 -18.69 -13.46
N VAL A 305 0.26 -18.23 -14.71
CA VAL A 305 -0.93 -17.52 -15.22
C VAL A 305 -1.80 -18.49 -16.01
N THR A 306 -3.10 -18.44 -15.78
CA THR A 306 -4.11 -19.17 -16.55
C THR A 306 -5.07 -18.17 -17.17
N ASP A 307 -5.29 -18.25 -18.48
CA ASP A 307 -6.35 -17.48 -19.12
C ASP A 307 -7.70 -18.11 -18.80
N ILE A 308 -8.63 -17.32 -18.25
CA ILE A 308 -10.01 -17.75 -17.95
C ILE A 308 -11.03 -16.89 -18.71
N SER A 309 -10.56 -16.16 -19.72
CA SER A 309 -11.32 -15.14 -20.42
C SER A 309 -12.07 -15.72 -21.63
N MET A 310 -12.96 -14.93 -22.22
CA MET A 310 -13.61 -15.27 -23.48
C MET A 310 -12.76 -14.93 -24.71
N ASN A 311 -11.89 -13.93 -24.61
CA ASN A 311 -11.20 -13.33 -25.76
C ASN A 311 -9.69 -13.64 -25.83
N GLY A 312 -9.17 -14.35 -24.84
CA GLY A 312 -7.76 -14.71 -24.71
C GLY A 312 -6.87 -13.59 -24.18
N SER A 313 -5.69 -13.98 -23.71
CA SER A 313 -4.63 -13.13 -23.18
C SER A 313 -3.33 -13.34 -23.94
N GLY A 314 -2.30 -12.60 -23.58
CA GLY A 314 -0.94 -12.81 -24.09
C GLY A 314 0.08 -12.79 -22.98
N VAL A 315 1.18 -13.50 -23.19
CA VAL A 315 2.41 -13.35 -22.42
C VAL A 315 3.46 -12.77 -23.35
N ARG A 316 4.09 -11.69 -22.90
CA ARG A 316 5.22 -11.01 -23.55
C ARG A 316 6.50 -11.47 -22.86
N PRO A 317 7.27 -12.41 -23.47
CA PRO A 317 8.48 -12.95 -22.86
C PRO A 317 9.52 -11.86 -22.64
N GLY A 318 10.12 -11.82 -21.45
CA GLY A 318 11.11 -10.80 -21.09
C GLY A 318 10.60 -9.35 -21.22
N GLY A 319 9.29 -9.15 -21.23
CA GLY A 319 8.66 -7.84 -21.37
C GLY A 319 8.74 -7.22 -22.77
N SER A 320 9.05 -8.03 -23.81
CA SER A 320 9.15 -7.53 -25.18
C SER A 320 7.84 -6.92 -25.69
N MET A 321 7.93 -5.70 -26.22
CA MET A 321 6.80 -5.02 -26.90
C MET A 321 6.69 -5.38 -28.39
N ASP A 322 7.56 -6.28 -28.89
CA ASP A 322 7.41 -6.86 -30.22
C ASP A 322 6.22 -7.83 -30.26
N ASP A 323 5.25 -7.55 -31.12
CA ASP A 323 4.06 -8.39 -31.29
C ASP A 323 4.38 -9.77 -31.86
N GLY A 324 5.48 -9.91 -32.61
CA GLY A 324 5.95 -11.21 -33.10
C GLY A 324 6.42 -12.15 -31.98
N ALA A 325 6.86 -11.58 -30.85
CA ALA A 325 7.31 -12.33 -29.67
C ALA A 325 6.17 -12.68 -28.70
N ARG A 326 4.97 -12.11 -28.91
CA ARG A 326 3.82 -12.31 -28.02
C ARG A 326 3.28 -13.74 -28.13
N ILE A 327 3.21 -14.42 -26.99
CA ILE A 327 2.65 -15.77 -26.88
C ILE A 327 1.18 -15.64 -26.50
N THR A 328 0.27 -15.98 -27.40
CA THR A 328 -1.18 -15.99 -27.12
C THR A 328 -1.54 -17.15 -26.21
N LEU A 329 -2.34 -16.87 -25.17
CA LEU A 329 -2.96 -17.88 -24.33
C LEU A 329 -4.44 -17.99 -24.70
N ARG A 330 -4.88 -19.21 -24.99
CA ARG A 330 -6.30 -19.54 -25.16
C ARG A 330 -6.96 -19.78 -23.81
N ARG A 331 -8.28 -19.77 -23.78
CA ARG A 331 -9.05 -20.09 -22.58
C ARG A 331 -8.60 -21.44 -21.98
N ASP A 332 -8.42 -21.44 -20.67
CA ASP A 332 -7.93 -22.54 -19.82
C ASP A 332 -6.46 -22.94 -20.07
N GLU A 333 -5.76 -22.25 -20.98
CA GLU A 333 -4.33 -22.43 -21.19
C GLU A 333 -3.54 -21.77 -20.04
N SER A 334 -2.55 -22.50 -19.53
CA SER A 334 -1.72 -22.07 -18.41
C SER A 334 -0.26 -21.98 -18.82
N ARG A 335 0.44 -20.99 -18.27
CA ARG A 335 1.87 -20.77 -18.51
C ARG A 335 2.60 -20.34 -17.25
N VAL A 336 3.75 -20.95 -17.00
CA VAL A 336 4.67 -20.50 -15.96
C VAL A 336 5.37 -19.22 -16.43
N LEU A 337 5.32 -18.18 -15.62
CA LEU A 337 5.93 -16.88 -15.93
C LEU A 337 7.40 -16.86 -15.51
N ALA A 338 8.28 -16.60 -16.47
CA ALA A 338 9.66 -16.24 -16.18
C ALA A 338 9.73 -14.89 -15.46
N GLU A 339 10.88 -14.57 -14.88
CA GLU A 339 11.12 -13.44 -13.99
C GLU A 339 10.64 -12.08 -14.56
N ASP A 340 10.93 -11.88 -15.84
CA ASP A 340 10.70 -10.64 -16.57
C ASP A 340 9.49 -10.70 -17.54
N ASP A 341 8.71 -11.78 -17.50
CA ASP A 341 7.53 -11.92 -18.35
C ASP A 341 6.42 -10.94 -17.93
N ILE A 342 5.71 -10.42 -18.94
CA ILE A 342 4.55 -9.52 -18.76
C ILE A 342 3.31 -10.19 -19.35
N VAL A 343 2.21 -10.20 -18.61
CA VAL A 343 0.90 -10.63 -19.09
C VAL A 343 0.16 -9.43 -19.68
N GLU A 344 -0.37 -9.57 -20.89
CA GLU A 344 -1.15 -8.54 -21.58
C GLU A 344 -2.60 -9.02 -21.77
N LEU A 345 -3.57 -8.27 -21.24
CA LEU A 345 -5.00 -8.61 -21.35
C LEU A 345 -5.66 -7.95 -22.56
N TYR A 346 -5.15 -6.77 -22.92
CA TYR A 346 -5.58 -5.93 -24.03
C TYR A 346 -4.43 -4.95 -24.32
N HIS A 347 -4.45 -4.29 -25.48
CA HIS A 347 -3.43 -3.29 -25.82
C HIS A 347 -3.22 -2.30 -24.66
N ALA A 348 -1.96 -2.15 -24.23
CA ALA A 348 -1.53 -1.30 -23.12
C ALA A 348 -2.10 -1.64 -21.71
N VAL A 349 -2.77 -2.78 -21.53
CA VAL A 349 -3.20 -3.31 -20.23
C VAL A 349 -2.27 -4.47 -19.84
N LEU A 350 -1.22 -4.12 -19.10
CA LEU A 350 -0.09 -4.98 -18.79
C LEU A 350 -0.05 -5.34 -17.30
N ILE A 351 0.33 -6.57 -16.99
CA ILE A 351 0.51 -7.08 -15.63
C ILE A 351 1.88 -7.74 -15.55
N GLY A 352 2.70 -7.32 -14.60
CA GLY A 352 4.03 -7.89 -14.39
C GLY A 352 4.46 -7.78 -12.93
N ARG A 353 5.54 -8.48 -12.57
CA ARG A 353 6.14 -8.33 -11.24
C ARG A 353 6.49 -6.86 -11.02
N SER A 354 6.21 -6.33 -9.84
CA SER A 354 6.26 -4.88 -9.65
C SER A 354 7.66 -4.26 -9.76
N ARG A 355 8.70 -5.07 -9.56
CA ARG A 355 10.10 -4.64 -9.73
C ARG A 355 10.49 -4.35 -11.19
N LEU A 356 9.71 -4.81 -12.17
CA LEU A 356 9.97 -4.58 -13.59
C LEU A 356 9.73 -3.12 -14.01
N TRP A 357 8.97 -2.35 -13.22
CA TRP A 357 8.48 -1.04 -13.62
C TRP A 357 9.34 0.14 -13.14
N ALA A 358 10.64 -0.05 -12.96
CA ALA A 358 11.54 0.96 -12.40
C ALA A 358 11.72 2.23 -13.27
N SER A 359 11.34 2.21 -14.55
CA SER A 359 11.52 3.34 -15.46
C SER A 359 10.41 3.47 -16.51
N GLY A 360 10.12 4.71 -16.92
CA GLY A 360 9.33 5.02 -18.12
C GLY A 360 7.82 5.16 -17.91
N GLY A 361 7.35 5.41 -16.68
CA GLY A 361 5.95 5.69 -16.37
C GLY A 361 5.49 7.07 -16.87
N ASN A 362 4.25 7.17 -17.37
CA ASN A 362 3.59 8.45 -17.55
C ASN A 362 3.16 8.99 -16.18
N VAL A 363 3.34 10.29 -15.92
CA VAL A 363 3.01 10.93 -14.64
C VAL A 363 1.71 11.70 -14.76
N GLN A 364 0.56 11.04 -14.53
CA GLN A 364 -0.72 11.70 -14.26
C GLN A 364 -1.60 10.81 -13.37
N PRO A 365 -1.29 10.67 -12.06
CA PRO A 365 -2.19 9.98 -11.14
C PRO A 365 -3.47 10.82 -10.94
N GLU A 366 -4.64 10.19 -10.97
CA GLU A 366 -5.88 10.80 -10.47
C GLU A 366 -5.71 11.13 -8.98
N SER A 367 -6.06 12.36 -8.62
CA SER A 367 -5.91 12.89 -7.27
C SER A 367 -6.98 12.32 -6.33
N VAL A 368 -6.56 11.75 -5.20
CA VAL A 368 -7.44 11.38 -4.07
C VAL A 368 -8.22 12.60 -3.58
N MET A 369 -7.64 13.78 -3.77
CA MET A 369 -8.21 15.08 -3.44
C MET A 369 -9.11 15.68 -4.53
N GLY A 370 -9.31 15.00 -5.67
CA GLY A 370 -10.06 15.51 -6.82
C GLY A 370 -11.53 15.86 -6.51
N GLU A 371 -12.13 15.21 -5.52
CA GLU A 371 -13.49 15.49 -5.04
C GLU A 371 -13.53 16.31 -3.73
N ALA A 372 -12.39 16.80 -3.25
CA ALA A 372 -12.35 17.56 -2.01
C ALA A 372 -12.94 18.97 -2.20
N PRO A 373 -13.75 19.47 -1.25
CA PRO A 373 -14.34 20.79 -1.37
C PRO A 373 -13.23 21.85 -1.47
N THR A 374 -13.28 22.69 -2.51
CA THR A 374 -12.28 23.72 -2.85
C THR A 374 -11.99 24.73 -1.73
N MET A 375 -12.87 24.86 -0.73
CA MET A 375 -12.62 25.67 0.46
C MET A 375 -11.58 25.07 1.44
N ALA A 376 -11.17 23.81 1.26
CA ALA A 376 -10.06 23.20 1.99
C ALA A 376 -8.69 23.67 1.49
N PHE A 377 -8.63 24.42 0.39
CA PHE A 377 -7.39 24.91 -0.20
C PHE A 377 -7.46 26.43 -0.38
N ARG A 378 -7.16 27.17 0.69
CA ARG A 378 -6.68 28.53 0.51
C ARG A 378 -5.16 28.46 0.43
N PRO A 379 -4.55 28.62 -0.75
CA PRO A 379 -3.10 28.83 -0.80
C PRO A 379 -2.80 30.04 0.09
N VAL A 380 -1.90 29.86 1.05
CA VAL A 380 -1.42 30.95 1.90
C VAL A 380 -0.74 31.94 0.96
N GLY A 381 -1.43 33.06 0.71
CA GLY A 381 -0.82 34.23 0.09
C GLY A 381 0.37 34.66 0.95
N ARG A 382 1.49 34.93 0.29
CA ARG A 382 2.60 35.66 0.92
C ARG A 382 2.16 37.05 1.35
#